data_AF-A0A2E6VFF9-F1
#
_entry.id   AF-A0A2E6VFF9-F1
#
_cell.length_a   1.000
_cell.length_b   1.000
_cell.length_c   1.000
_cell.angle_alpha   90.00
_cell.angle_beta   90.00
_cell.angle_gamma   90.00
#
_symmetry.space_group_name_H-M   'P 1'
#
loop_
_entity.id
_entity.type
_entity.pdbx_description
1 polymer ?
#
loop_
_entity_poly.entity_id
_entity_poly.type
_entity_poly.pdbx_seq_one_letter_code
_entity_poly.pdbx_strand_id
1 'polypeptide(L)'
;MKNLLKLLAIITMVACSTTKSVVESEPYMYSVQNEDGSVTKVKSHTKGTLSETEYEHLKNHLNSISEQNIDFSKKLVINFIDNDPLIYRKGFEVPWDIFKGNMDASLDKIEECNHFWIINKRVKDLHYYHGKKIHWLKDENEIIRNLFFMHNGLNGGFVIVKPNGEYFLKVGEYKKPDLLKSFKAF
;
A
#
# COMPACT_ATOMS: atom_id res chain seq x y z
N MET A 1 -33.84 -44.02 -44.68
CA MET A 1 -33.74 -43.21 -43.46
C MET A 1 -32.29 -43.25 -42.98
N LYS A 2 -31.63 -42.10 -42.99
CA LYS A 2 -30.21 -41.93 -42.60
C LYS A 2 -30.11 -42.04 -41.08
N ASN A 3 -29.29 -42.94 -40.54
CA ASN A 3 -28.90 -42.89 -39.13
C ASN A 3 -27.44 -42.49 -38.99
N LEU A 4 -27.29 -41.48 -38.13
CA LEU A 4 -26.14 -40.65 -37.86
C LEU A 4 -25.03 -41.40 -37.11
N LEU A 5 -23.82 -41.20 -37.60
CA LEU A 5 -22.57 -40.93 -36.88
C LEU A 5 -22.69 -40.69 -35.36
N LYS A 6 -21.90 -41.42 -34.55
CA LYS A 6 -21.23 -40.86 -33.37
C LYS A 6 -19.82 -41.45 -33.24
N LEU A 7 -18.85 -40.74 -33.80
CA LEU A 7 -17.42 -40.94 -33.55
C LEU A 7 -17.09 -40.17 -32.26
N LEU A 8 -16.75 -40.88 -31.19
CA LEU A 8 -16.37 -40.28 -29.91
C LEU A 8 -14.88 -39.89 -29.98
N ALA A 9 -14.59 -38.64 -30.29
CA ALA A 9 -13.25 -38.09 -30.19
C ALA A 9 -12.95 -37.74 -28.72
N ILE A 10 -12.13 -38.54 -28.06
CA ILE A 10 -11.56 -38.21 -26.75
C ILE A 10 -10.42 -37.23 -26.99
N ILE A 11 -10.69 -35.94 -26.81
CA ILE A 11 -9.66 -34.89 -26.79
C ILE A 11 -9.12 -34.85 -25.35
N THR A 12 -7.98 -35.48 -25.12
CA THR A 12 -7.18 -35.25 -23.92
C THR A 12 -6.51 -33.89 -24.02
N MET A 13 -7.15 -32.86 -23.45
CA MET A 13 -6.49 -31.57 -23.24
C MET A 13 -5.44 -31.72 -22.14
N VAL A 14 -4.18 -31.86 -22.54
CA VAL A 14 -3.03 -31.59 -21.67
C VAL A 14 -3.04 -30.09 -21.39
N ALA A 15 -3.68 -29.69 -20.30
CA ALA A 15 -3.55 -28.35 -19.75
C ALA A 15 -2.11 -28.19 -19.24
N CYS A 16 -1.23 -27.68 -20.11
CA CYS A 16 0.08 -27.21 -19.72
C CYS A 16 -0.12 -25.97 -18.85
N SER A 17 -0.22 -26.17 -17.53
CA SER A 17 -0.22 -25.10 -16.55
C SER A 17 1.17 -24.49 -16.51
N THR A 18 1.37 -23.42 -17.27
CA THR A 18 2.51 -22.54 -17.06
C THR A 18 2.25 -21.76 -15.79
N THR A 19 2.66 -22.32 -14.65
CA THR A 19 2.87 -21.53 -13.45
C THR A 19 3.96 -20.52 -13.77
N LYS A 20 3.55 -19.30 -14.16
CA LYS A 20 4.43 -18.15 -14.10
C LYS A 20 4.77 -17.99 -12.62
N SER A 21 5.89 -18.57 -12.20
CA SER A 21 6.51 -18.21 -10.94
C SER A 21 6.69 -16.70 -10.99
N VAL A 22 5.92 -16.00 -10.16
CA VAL A 22 6.12 -14.57 -9.97
C VAL A 22 7.44 -14.47 -9.23
N VAL A 23 8.53 -14.32 -9.98
CA VAL A 23 9.83 -13.97 -9.42
C VAL A 23 9.60 -12.64 -8.71
N GLU A 24 9.60 -12.67 -7.39
CA GLU A 24 9.52 -11.48 -6.55
C GLU A 24 10.73 -10.63 -6.93
N SER A 25 10.50 -9.48 -7.56
CA SER A 25 11.61 -8.62 -8.00
C SER A 25 12.29 -8.05 -6.77
N GLU A 26 13.58 -8.34 -6.59
CA GLU A 26 14.41 -7.78 -5.53
C GLU A 26 14.18 -6.27 -5.33
N PRO A 27 14.17 -5.76 -4.09
CA PRO A 27 14.03 -4.34 -3.84
C PRO A 27 15.18 -3.56 -4.48
N TYR A 28 14.83 -2.57 -5.30
CA TYR A 28 15.79 -1.55 -5.71
C TYR A 28 16.13 -0.62 -4.54
N MET A 29 17.26 0.07 -4.65
CA MET A 29 17.79 0.93 -3.59
C MET A 29 17.60 2.41 -3.92
N TYR A 30 16.95 3.14 -3.03
CA TYR A 30 16.99 4.60 -3.01
C TYR A 30 18.30 5.09 -2.39
N SER A 31 18.76 6.28 -2.81
CA SER A 31 19.83 7.01 -2.15
C SER A 31 19.22 8.26 -1.54
N VAL A 32 19.16 8.31 -0.21
CA VAL A 32 18.59 9.42 0.54
C VAL A 32 19.74 10.23 1.13
N GLN A 33 19.77 11.53 0.83
CA GLN A 33 20.72 12.45 1.43
C GLN A 33 20.14 12.96 2.76
N ASN A 34 20.92 12.80 3.84
CA ASN A 34 20.57 13.27 5.17
C ASN A 34 20.98 14.75 5.36
N GLU A 35 20.47 15.37 6.42
CA GLU A 35 20.75 16.78 6.74
C GLU A 35 22.24 17.06 6.99
N ASP A 36 22.99 16.07 7.49
CA ASP A 36 24.45 16.13 7.70
C ASP A 36 25.26 15.93 6.40
N GLY A 37 24.59 15.76 5.26
CA GLY A 37 25.20 15.52 3.96
C GLY A 37 25.57 14.06 3.68
N SER A 38 25.43 13.15 4.65
CA SER A 38 25.62 11.72 4.44
C SER A 38 24.54 11.13 3.52
N VAL A 39 24.84 9.98 2.90
CA VAL A 39 23.90 9.28 2.02
C VAL A 39 23.58 7.90 2.58
N THR A 40 22.29 7.66 2.84
CA THR A 40 21.78 6.36 3.26
C THR A 40 21.14 5.62 2.09
N LYS A 41 21.40 4.33 1.97
CA LYS A 41 20.74 3.45 0.99
C LYS A 41 19.50 2.82 1.63
N VAL A 42 18.33 3.04 1.05
CA VAL A 42 17.05 2.54 1.57
C VAL A 42 16.43 1.58 0.56
N LYS A 43 16.01 0.39 1.01
CA LYS A 43 15.30 -0.57 0.16
C LYS A 43 13.92 -0.03 -0.19
N SER A 44 13.51 -0.16 -1.46
CA SER A 44 12.20 0.32 -1.90
C SER A 44 11.02 -0.42 -1.26
N HIS A 45 11.27 -1.64 -0.80
CA HIS A 45 10.33 -2.38 0.02
C HIS A 45 11.04 -3.32 0.98
N THR A 46 10.37 -3.61 2.09
CA THR A 46 10.84 -4.52 3.14
C THR A 46 9.67 -5.32 3.71
N LYS A 47 9.99 -6.43 4.38
CA LYS A 47 9.07 -7.18 5.22
C LYS A 47 9.62 -7.18 6.63
N GLY A 48 8.74 -7.20 7.63
CA GLY A 48 9.12 -7.25 9.04
C GLY A 48 7.95 -7.69 9.90
N THR A 49 8.16 -7.61 11.21
CA THR A 49 7.14 -7.96 12.21
C THR A 49 7.20 -6.93 13.33
N LEU A 50 6.06 -6.32 13.64
CA LEU A 50 5.94 -5.46 14.81
C LEU A 50 6.04 -6.31 16.07
N SER A 51 6.73 -5.80 17.09
CA SER A 51 6.55 -6.33 18.44
C SER A 51 5.10 -6.17 18.90
N GLU A 52 4.68 -6.95 19.89
CA GLU A 52 3.34 -6.86 20.46
C GLU A 52 3.02 -5.44 20.93
N THR A 53 3.98 -4.77 21.57
CA THR A 53 3.82 -3.37 22.01
C THR A 53 3.67 -2.39 20.84
N GLU A 54 4.48 -2.52 19.78
CA GLU A 54 4.34 -1.68 18.60
C GLU A 54 3.00 -1.90 17.89
N TYR A 55 2.54 -3.15 17.84
CA TYR A 55 1.27 -3.48 17.21
C TYR A 55 0.08 -2.93 18.01
N GLU A 56 0.10 -3.05 19.34
CA GLU A 56 -0.93 -2.43 20.19
C GLU A 56 -0.91 -0.89 20.09
N HIS A 57 0.27 -0.27 20.01
CA HIS A 57 0.37 1.17 19.76
C HIS A 57 -0.22 1.57 18.40
N LEU A 58 0.01 0.78 17.35
CA LEU A 58 -0.60 0.98 16.04
C LEU A 58 -2.13 0.91 16.13
N LYS A 59 -2.68 -0.14 16.76
CA LYS A 59 -4.14 -0.32 16.93
C LYS A 59 -4.77 0.85 17.66
N ASN A 60 -4.20 1.23 18.81
CA ASN A 60 -4.68 2.33 19.63
C ASN A 60 -4.62 3.65 18.85
N HIS A 61 -3.54 3.87 18.11
CA HIS A 61 -3.42 5.06 17.29
C HIS A 61 -4.49 5.11 16.19
N LEU A 62 -4.69 4.03 15.43
CA LEU A 62 -5.71 3.98 14.38
C LEU A 62 -7.13 4.18 14.94
N ASN A 63 -7.45 3.56 16.08
CA ASN A 63 -8.72 3.80 16.78
C ASN A 63 -8.88 5.26 17.24
N SER A 64 -7.78 5.94 17.60
CA SER A 64 -7.85 7.33 18.07
C SER A 64 -8.04 8.36 16.94
N ILE A 65 -7.58 8.04 15.73
CA ILE A 65 -7.63 8.97 14.59
C ILE A 65 -8.73 8.63 13.58
N SER A 66 -9.39 7.48 13.72
CA SER A 66 -10.42 7.01 12.80
C SER A 66 -11.77 6.90 13.49
N GLU A 67 -12.83 7.22 12.75
CA GLU A 67 -14.22 6.96 13.16
C GLU A 67 -14.69 5.56 12.72
N GLN A 68 -13.84 4.79 12.02
CA GLN A 68 -14.17 3.45 11.54
C GLN A 68 -14.18 2.44 12.69
N ASN A 69 -15.10 1.48 12.64
CA ASN A 69 -15.02 0.30 13.51
C ASN A 69 -14.01 -0.68 12.89
N ILE A 70 -12.79 -0.74 13.46
CA ILE A 70 -11.66 -1.45 12.88
C ILE A 70 -11.68 -2.92 13.31
N ASP A 71 -11.77 -3.83 12.34
CA ASP A 71 -11.66 -5.27 12.58
C ASP A 71 -10.20 -5.72 12.44
N PHE A 72 -9.47 -5.75 13.55
CA PHE A 72 -8.06 -6.15 13.58
C PHE A 72 -7.81 -7.64 13.31
N SER A 73 -8.86 -8.44 13.08
CA SER A 73 -8.69 -9.80 12.54
C SER A 73 -8.44 -9.81 11.03
N LYS A 74 -8.61 -8.66 10.35
CA LYS A 74 -8.33 -8.45 8.93
C LYS A 74 -7.01 -7.70 8.72
N LYS A 75 -6.48 -7.76 7.50
CA LYS A 75 -5.32 -6.95 7.10
C LYS A 75 -5.62 -5.45 7.25
N LEU A 76 -4.60 -4.69 7.61
CA LEU A 76 -4.59 -3.23 7.55
C LEU A 76 -3.83 -2.81 6.29
N VAL A 77 -4.35 -1.84 5.55
CA VAL A 77 -3.66 -1.18 4.45
C VAL A 77 -3.61 0.32 4.76
N ILE A 78 -2.40 0.87 4.82
CA ILE A 78 -2.20 2.30 5.10
C ILE A 78 -1.44 2.90 3.93
N ASN A 79 -2.09 3.81 3.22
CA ASN A 79 -1.47 4.68 2.23
C ASN A 79 -1.05 5.96 2.93
N PHE A 80 0.27 6.25 2.94
CA PHE A 80 0.84 7.34 3.73
C PHE A 80 1.49 8.41 2.85
N ILE A 81 1.18 9.68 3.10
CA ILE A 81 1.83 10.84 2.49
C ILE A 81 2.67 11.57 3.53
N ASP A 82 3.97 11.69 3.27
CA ASP A 82 4.92 12.14 4.30
C ASP A 82 5.24 13.64 4.28
N ASN A 83 5.21 14.28 3.10
CA ASN A 83 5.60 15.67 2.95
C ASN A 83 4.84 16.34 1.80
N ASP A 84 4.75 17.66 1.85
CA ASP A 84 4.25 18.48 0.74
C ASP A 84 5.20 18.40 -0.47
N PRO A 85 4.71 18.73 -1.69
CA PRO A 85 5.57 18.81 -2.87
C PRO A 85 6.65 19.89 -2.70
N LEU A 86 7.87 19.60 -3.17
CA LEU A 86 8.97 20.57 -3.18
C LEU A 86 8.62 21.84 -3.99
N ILE A 87 7.83 21.68 -5.05
CA ILE A 87 7.38 22.79 -5.91
C ILE A 87 5.88 22.94 -5.74
N TYR A 88 5.47 23.99 -5.03
CA TYR A 88 4.08 24.36 -4.90
C TYR A 88 3.54 24.97 -6.21
N ARG A 89 2.35 24.52 -6.62
CA ARG A 89 1.59 25.12 -7.73
C ARG A 89 0.15 25.28 -7.30
N LYS A 90 -0.30 26.52 -7.15
CA LYS A 90 -1.67 26.84 -6.74
C LYS A 90 -2.68 26.21 -7.71
N GLY A 91 -3.66 25.48 -7.18
CA GLY A 91 -4.71 24.85 -7.98
C GLY A 91 -4.31 23.58 -8.72
N PHE A 92 -3.13 23.02 -8.44
CA PHE A 92 -2.65 21.80 -9.09
C PHE A 92 -2.91 20.58 -8.18
N GLU A 93 -3.60 19.58 -8.72
CA GLU A 93 -3.75 18.26 -8.10
C GLU A 93 -2.82 17.26 -8.79
N VAL A 94 -2.14 16.42 -8.01
CA VAL A 94 -1.18 15.47 -8.56
C VAL A 94 -1.88 14.34 -9.33
N PRO A 95 -1.47 13.99 -10.57
CA PRO A 95 -2.16 12.98 -11.38
C PRO A 95 -1.78 11.53 -11.00
N TRP A 96 -1.40 11.29 -9.74
CA TRP A 96 -0.98 9.97 -9.28
C TRP A 96 -2.09 8.93 -9.40
N ASP A 97 -1.71 7.75 -9.88
CA ASP A 97 -2.63 6.66 -10.17
C ASP A 97 -3.34 6.10 -8.93
N ILE A 98 -2.73 6.25 -7.76
CA ILE A 98 -3.29 5.79 -6.49
C ILE A 98 -4.60 6.50 -6.12
N PHE A 99 -4.81 7.72 -6.62
CA PHE A 99 -6.02 8.51 -6.39
C PHE A 99 -7.10 8.27 -7.45
N LYS A 100 -6.82 7.42 -8.45
CA LYS A 100 -7.78 7.13 -9.53
C LYS A 100 -8.73 5.98 -9.15
N GLY A 101 -10.02 6.27 -9.26
CA GLY A 101 -11.09 5.33 -8.95
C GLY A 101 -11.19 5.04 -7.45
N ASN A 102 -11.91 3.98 -7.09
CA ASN A 102 -12.10 3.59 -5.70
C ASN A 102 -11.05 2.52 -5.31
N MET A 103 -10.19 2.83 -4.33
CA MET A 103 -9.18 1.90 -3.83
C MET A 103 -9.79 0.78 -2.99
N ASP A 104 -10.74 1.09 -2.10
CA ASP A 104 -11.44 0.13 -1.25
C ASP A 104 -12.09 -0.96 -2.10
N ALA A 105 -12.89 -0.56 -3.09
CA ALA A 105 -13.52 -1.49 -4.03
C ALA A 105 -12.52 -2.28 -4.90
N SER A 106 -11.26 -1.85 -4.98
CA SER A 106 -10.20 -2.60 -5.67
C SER A 106 -9.55 -3.63 -4.73
N LEU A 107 -9.38 -3.28 -3.45
CA LEU A 107 -8.87 -4.17 -2.41
C LEU A 107 -9.89 -5.26 -2.07
N ASP A 108 -11.18 -4.91 -1.93
CA ASP A 108 -12.28 -5.84 -1.61
C ASP A 108 -12.48 -6.94 -2.66
N LYS A 109 -12.06 -6.70 -3.90
CA LYS A 109 -12.05 -7.73 -4.96
C LYS A 109 -11.02 -8.83 -4.73
N ILE A 110 -10.05 -8.59 -3.87
CA ILE A 110 -8.99 -9.52 -3.50
C ILE A 110 -9.34 -10.16 -2.16
N GLU A 111 -9.52 -9.34 -1.13
CA GLU A 111 -9.80 -9.75 0.25
C GLU A 111 -10.31 -8.52 1.03
N GLU A 112 -11.26 -8.72 1.95
CA GLU A 112 -11.74 -7.64 2.81
C GLU A 112 -10.62 -7.16 3.75
N CYS A 113 -10.47 -5.85 3.91
CA CYS A 113 -9.44 -5.26 4.77
C CYS A 113 -9.87 -3.91 5.35
N ASN A 114 -9.11 -3.42 6.33
CA ASN A 114 -9.24 -2.05 6.80
C ASN A 114 -8.27 -1.17 6.00
N HIS A 115 -8.76 -0.14 5.32
CA HIS A 115 -7.93 0.75 4.50
C HIS A 115 -8.00 2.20 4.99
N PHE A 116 -6.82 2.82 5.07
CA PHE A 116 -6.65 4.19 5.57
C PHE A 116 -5.78 5.03 4.64
N TRP A 117 -6.23 6.26 4.40
CA TRP A 117 -5.42 7.32 3.82
C TRP A 117 -4.92 8.21 4.94
N ILE A 118 -3.61 8.18 5.22
CA ILE A 118 -3.01 8.89 6.34
C ILE A 118 -1.98 9.89 5.83
N ILE A 119 -2.02 11.11 6.35
CA ILE A 119 -0.98 12.11 6.12
C ILE A 119 -0.15 12.36 7.38
N ASN A 120 1.11 12.68 7.16
CA ASN A 120 1.96 13.24 8.20
C ASN A 120 1.42 14.61 8.66
N LYS A 121 1.54 14.92 9.95
CA LYS A 121 1.10 16.22 10.52
C LYS A 121 1.71 17.45 9.85
N ARG A 122 2.87 17.29 9.19
CA ARG A 122 3.55 18.37 8.46
C ARG A 122 2.96 18.69 7.09
N VAL A 123 2.18 17.79 6.48
CA VAL A 123 1.52 18.02 5.18
C VAL A 123 0.48 19.13 5.35
N LYS A 124 0.60 20.21 4.56
CA LYS A 124 -0.31 21.37 4.59
C LYS A 124 -1.12 21.50 3.30
N ASP A 125 -0.56 21.10 2.18
CA ASP A 125 -1.22 21.21 0.88
C ASP A 125 -2.05 19.98 0.55
N LEU A 126 -3.15 19.80 1.29
CA LEU A 126 -4.10 18.74 0.99
C LEU A 126 -4.69 18.88 -0.41
N HIS A 127 -4.79 20.09 -0.98
CA HIS A 127 -5.34 20.27 -2.32
C HIS A 127 -4.49 19.57 -3.37
N TYR A 128 -3.16 19.66 -3.26
CA TYR A 128 -2.25 18.89 -4.12
C TYR A 128 -2.56 17.38 -4.12
N TYR A 129 -2.92 16.83 -2.96
CA TYR A 129 -3.32 15.44 -2.77
C TYR A 129 -4.85 15.23 -2.82
N HIS A 130 -5.55 15.89 -3.75
CA HIS A 130 -6.99 15.72 -4.01
C HIS A 130 -7.94 16.17 -2.89
N GLY A 131 -7.42 16.79 -1.83
CA GLY A 131 -8.17 17.47 -0.78
C GLY A 131 -9.29 16.61 -0.19
N LYS A 132 -10.50 17.17 -0.17
CA LYS A 132 -11.70 16.53 0.41
C LYS A 132 -12.23 15.34 -0.42
N LYS A 133 -11.65 15.02 -1.58
CA LYS A 133 -12.02 13.82 -2.36
C LYS A 133 -11.52 12.54 -1.69
N ILE A 134 -10.57 12.66 -0.78
CA ILE A 134 -10.00 11.58 0.01
C ILE A 134 -10.31 11.84 1.49
N HIS A 135 -10.68 10.79 2.22
CA HIS A 135 -10.87 10.86 3.66
C HIS A 135 -9.51 10.78 4.37
N TRP A 136 -8.79 11.89 4.39
CA TRP A 136 -7.48 11.99 5.01
C TRP A 136 -7.57 11.95 6.53
N LEU A 137 -6.89 10.98 7.14
CA LEU A 137 -6.58 10.96 8.56
C LEU A 137 -5.21 11.58 8.79
N LYS A 138 -4.99 12.16 9.97
CA LYS A 138 -3.74 12.84 10.30
C LYS A 138 -2.99 12.09 11.40
N ASP A 139 -1.73 11.74 11.12
CA ASP A 139 -0.82 11.12 12.07
C ASP A 139 -0.22 12.17 13.02
N GLU A 140 -1.04 12.71 13.93
CA GLU A 140 -0.65 13.81 14.82
C GLU A 140 0.50 13.43 15.78
N ASN A 141 0.52 12.17 16.21
CA ASN A 141 1.51 11.63 17.14
C ASN A 141 2.71 10.97 16.44
N GLU A 142 2.75 11.01 15.11
CA GLU A 142 3.81 10.44 14.26
C GLU A 142 4.02 8.93 14.48
N ILE A 143 2.99 8.20 14.91
CA ILE A 143 3.09 6.76 15.18
C ILE A 143 3.31 6.00 13.88
N ILE A 144 2.52 6.28 12.82
CA ILE A 144 2.67 5.63 11.52
C ILE A 144 4.01 5.96 10.91
N ARG A 145 4.40 7.25 10.96
CA ARG A 145 5.69 7.70 10.47
C ARG A 145 6.84 6.98 11.17
N ASN A 146 6.82 6.90 12.49
CA ASN A 146 7.93 6.32 13.25
C ASN A 146 8.02 4.80 13.10
N LEU A 147 6.89 4.11 12.94
CA LEU A 147 6.88 2.67 12.71
C LEU A 147 7.38 2.30 11.30
N PHE A 148 7.07 3.11 10.27
CA PHE A 148 7.19 2.67 8.88
C PHE A 148 7.91 3.64 7.93
N PHE A 149 7.85 4.95 8.15
CA PHE A 149 8.28 5.97 7.19
C PHE A 149 9.32 6.93 7.78
N MET A 150 10.38 6.37 8.37
CA MET A 150 11.38 7.13 9.12
C MET A 150 12.31 8.00 8.26
N HIS A 151 12.44 7.68 6.97
CA HIS A 151 13.36 8.38 6.06
C HIS A 151 12.68 9.55 5.35
N ASN A 152 13.27 10.73 5.49
CA ASN A 152 12.83 11.93 4.77
C ASN A 152 13.08 11.80 3.26
N GLY A 153 12.32 12.53 2.44
CA GLY A 153 12.57 12.68 1.01
C GLY A 153 12.04 11.56 0.11
N LEU A 154 11.25 10.62 0.66
CA LEU A 154 10.61 9.56 -0.10
C LEU A 154 9.12 9.81 -0.39
N ASN A 155 8.56 10.97 -0.01
CA ASN A 155 7.15 11.36 -0.25
C ASN A 155 6.08 10.46 0.41
N GLY A 156 6.46 9.37 1.08
CA GLY A 156 5.57 8.44 1.76
C GLY A 156 5.68 7.01 1.25
N GLY A 157 4.54 6.34 1.07
CA GLY A 157 4.47 4.96 0.59
C GLY A 157 3.20 4.25 1.06
N PHE A 158 3.26 2.91 1.17
CA PHE A 158 2.19 2.14 1.80
C PHE A 158 2.74 1.02 2.68
N VAL A 159 1.94 0.62 3.66
CA VAL A 159 2.20 -0.57 4.46
C VAL A 159 0.95 -1.46 4.49
N ILE A 160 1.18 -2.77 4.42
CA ILE A 160 0.17 -3.81 4.65
C ILE A 160 0.56 -4.53 5.93
N VAL A 161 -0.33 -4.60 6.91
CA VAL A 161 -0.08 -5.27 8.20
C VAL A 161 -1.09 -6.40 8.40
N LYS A 162 -0.61 -7.60 8.71
CA LYS A 162 -1.43 -8.77 9.03
C LYS A 162 -1.92 -8.72 10.48
N PRO A 163 -2.95 -9.52 10.84
CA PRO A 163 -3.46 -9.62 12.21
C PRO A 163 -2.42 -10.06 13.26
N ASN A 164 -1.32 -10.68 12.84
CA ASN A 164 -0.22 -11.12 13.70
C ASN A 164 0.93 -10.11 13.80
N GLY A 165 0.79 -8.90 13.22
CA GLY A 165 1.82 -7.86 13.23
C GLY A 165 2.90 -8.00 12.16
N GLU A 166 2.90 -9.05 11.34
CA GLU A 166 3.77 -9.11 10.15
C GLU A 166 3.36 -8.02 9.15
N TYR A 167 4.34 -7.34 8.55
CA TYR A 167 4.06 -6.28 7.60
C TYR A 167 4.91 -6.36 6.32
N PHE A 168 4.35 -5.81 5.25
CA PHE A 168 5.04 -5.44 4.03
C PHE A 168 5.02 -3.92 3.90
N LEU A 169 6.18 -3.30 3.81
CA LEU A 169 6.35 -1.86 3.65
C LEU A 169 6.92 -1.56 2.27
N LYS A 170 6.27 -0.67 1.53
CA LYS A 170 6.84 0.00 0.36
C LYS A 170 7.02 1.48 0.67
N VAL A 171 8.23 2.00 0.47
CA VAL A 171 8.54 3.43 0.59
C VAL A 171 8.73 4.05 -0.79
N GLY A 172 8.53 5.35 -0.90
CA GLY A 172 8.59 6.05 -2.18
C GLY A 172 7.24 6.14 -2.87
N GLU A 173 7.21 6.90 -3.95
CA GLU A 173 6.08 6.93 -4.88
C GLU A 173 5.81 5.55 -5.47
N TYR A 174 4.53 5.23 -5.64
CA TYR A 174 4.06 3.94 -6.15
C TYR A 174 2.82 4.12 -7.02
N LYS A 175 2.52 3.10 -7.82
CA LYS A 175 1.30 3.03 -8.63
C LYS A 175 0.29 2.12 -7.96
N LYS A 176 -0.99 2.27 -8.30
CA LYS A 176 -2.06 1.42 -7.76
C LYS A 176 -1.80 -0.09 -7.97
N PRO A 177 -1.30 -0.56 -9.14
CA PRO A 177 -0.95 -1.97 -9.32
C PRO A 177 0.13 -2.48 -8.37
N ASP A 178 1.03 -1.62 -7.87
CA ASP A 178 2.07 -2.04 -6.92
C ASP A 178 1.42 -2.47 -5.60
N LEU A 179 0.51 -1.65 -5.07
CA LEU A 179 -0.24 -1.95 -3.85
C LEU A 179 -1.10 -3.21 -4.03
N LEU A 180 -1.88 -3.30 -5.12
CA LEU A 180 -2.77 -4.44 -5.33
C LEU A 180 -2.01 -5.77 -5.51
N LYS A 181 -0.85 -5.73 -6.19
CA LYS A 181 0.01 -6.92 -6.34
C LYS A 181 0.61 -7.33 -4.99
N SER A 182 1.12 -6.37 -4.21
CA SER A 182 1.65 -6.65 -2.87
C SER A 182 0.57 -7.18 -1.93
N PHE A 183 -0.62 -6.58 -1.91
CA PHE A 183 -1.75 -6.99 -1.08
C PHE A 183 -2.22 -8.42 -1.39
N LYS A 184 -2.26 -8.80 -2.68
CA LYS A 184 -2.58 -10.16 -3.10
C LYS A 184 -1.50 -11.18 -2.72
N ALA A 185 -0.24 -10.77 -2.72
CA ALA A 185 0.89 -11.68 -2.52
C ALA A 185 1.30 -11.84 -1.05
N PHE A 186 1.01 -10.85 -0.21
CA PHE A 186 1.38 -10.80 1.20
C PHE A 186 0.25 -11.31 2.09
#